data_AF-A0A936IDJ5-F1
#
_entry.id   AF-A0A936IDJ5-F1
#
_cell.length_a   1.000
_cell.length_b   1.000
_cell.length_c   1.000
_cell.angle_alpha   90.00
_cell.angle_beta   90.00
_cell.angle_gamma   90.00
#
_symmetry.space_group_name_H-M   'P 1'
#
loop_
_entity.id
_entity.type
_entity.pdbx_description
1 polymer ?
#
loop_
_entity_poly.entity_id
_entity_poly.type
_entity_poly.pdbx_seq_one_letter_code
_entity_poly.pdbx_strand_id
1 'polypeptide(L)'
;MASGSLWRRLHHCLPPIVRWPLKAAFVALVVLLALYPRLDLLAANLRHWSDLNALIDPHDPRLAALEREVEARAAESDSDAKLHAHVERVVYRAIPYAFDWETWGVMDYLPTLSQVLDQGREDCDGRAVVAASLLRRMGCDAGLATDLKHVWVVTPTGELMGPGAGAKTMIADETGTRVVLSADTLANLGRGLAFGIAVFPLERELLIVLALWLALLHPWSNAWRRWVGGGLLLAALLLLRAAGASTDALAHSPALLWGGVGVALVGVLVVALRRRGARESRPGAPCAEGGRSTCGPSSPRTQLP
;
A
#
# COMPACT_ATOMS: atom_id res chain seq x y z
N MET A 1 21.49 3.25 -37.86
CA MET A 1 20.62 2.78 -36.76
C MET A 1 19.85 3.97 -36.17
N ALA A 2 18.67 4.26 -36.72
CA ALA A 2 17.86 5.45 -36.42
C ALA A 2 16.78 5.20 -35.35
N SER A 3 17.04 4.32 -34.38
CA SER A 3 16.20 4.16 -33.19
C SER A 3 16.59 5.21 -32.14
N GLY A 4 16.47 6.49 -32.49
CA GLY A 4 16.26 7.52 -31.48
C GLY A 4 14.97 7.15 -30.76
N SER A 5 15.11 6.41 -29.65
CA SER A 5 14.02 5.65 -29.04
C SER A 5 12.82 6.56 -28.82
N LEU A 6 11.62 6.06 -29.14
CA LEU A 6 10.34 6.71 -28.87
C LEU A 6 10.32 7.43 -27.51
N TRP A 7 10.95 6.82 -26.52
CA TRP A 7 11.21 7.35 -25.19
C TRP A 7 11.88 8.74 -25.15
N ARG A 8 12.95 8.97 -25.93
CA ARG A 8 13.59 10.29 -25.99
C ARG A 8 12.66 11.32 -26.59
N ARG A 9 11.90 10.97 -27.64
CA ARG A 9 10.93 11.87 -28.28
C ARG A 9 9.85 12.27 -27.29
N LEU A 10 9.23 11.30 -26.59
CA LEU A 10 8.25 11.57 -25.54
C LEU A 10 8.80 12.49 -24.44
N HIS A 11 10.04 12.27 -24.02
CA HIS A 11 10.68 13.10 -22.99
C HIS A 11 10.99 14.53 -23.42
N HIS A 12 11.24 14.77 -24.72
CA HIS A 12 11.50 16.08 -25.30
C HIS A 12 10.21 16.82 -25.69
N CYS A 13 9.20 16.11 -26.18
CA CYS A 13 7.94 16.70 -26.62
C CYS A 13 7.00 17.04 -25.46
N LEU A 14 7.02 16.26 -24.37
CA LEU A 14 6.15 16.50 -23.22
C LEU A 14 6.86 17.34 -22.16
N PRO A 15 6.25 18.45 -21.69
CA PRO A 15 6.82 19.24 -20.60
C PRO A 15 6.79 18.44 -19.28
N PRO A 16 7.66 18.76 -18.30
CA PRO A 16 7.72 18.05 -17.02
C PRO A 16 6.38 18.00 -16.28
N ILE A 17 5.56 19.05 -16.39
CA ILE A 17 4.25 19.17 -15.75
C ILE A 17 3.24 18.12 -16.24
N VAL A 18 3.38 17.62 -17.48
CA VAL A 18 2.52 16.55 -18.02
C VAL A 18 3.14 15.18 -17.73
N ARG A 19 4.46 15.06 -17.81
CA ARG A 19 5.16 13.79 -17.64
C ARG A 19 5.07 13.21 -16.23
N TRP A 20 5.19 14.05 -15.20
CA TRP A 20 5.15 13.57 -13.82
C TRP A 20 3.79 12.99 -13.44
N PRO A 21 2.65 13.63 -13.76
CA PRO A 21 1.33 13.02 -13.61
C PRO A 21 1.18 11.69 -14.35
N LEU A 22 1.67 11.58 -15.59
CA LEU A 22 1.61 10.31 -16.34
C LEU A 22 2.42 9.20 -15.67
N LYS A 23 3.61 9.52 -15.16
CA LYS A 23 4.45 8.57 -14.42
C LYS A 23 3.80 8.17 -13.09
N ALA A 24 3.23 9.12 -12.37
CA ALA A 24 2.49 8.86 -11.13
C ALA A 24 1.26 7.98 -11.39
N ALA A 25 0.49 8.29 -12.44
CA ALA A 25 -0.67 7.49 -12.85
C ALA A 25 -0.27 6.06 -13.25
N PHE A 26 0.86 5.89 -13.96
CA PHE A 26 1.40 4.57 -14.27
C PHE A 26 1.75 3.78 -12.99
N VAL A 27 2.50 4.37 -12.06
CA VAL A 27 2.84 3.70 -10.80
C VAL A 27 1.58 3.40 -9.98
N ALA A 28 0.67 4.36 -9.86
CA ALA A 28 -0.59 4.19 -9.14
C ALA A 28 -1.44 3.07 -9.74
N LEU A 29 -1.51 2.96 -11.06
CA LEU A 29 -2.21 1.86 -11.74
C LEU A 29 -1.56 0.50 -11.46
N VAL A 30 -0.22 0.41 -11.51
CA VAL A 30 0.48 -0.85 -11.19
C VAL A 30 0.27 -1.22 -9.72
N VAL A 31 0.35 -0.26 -8.79
CA VAL A 31 0.07 -0.48 -7.37
C VAL A 31 -1.37 -0.97 -7.20
N LEU A 32 -2.34 -0.30 -7.81
CA LEU A 32 -3.75 -0.70 -7.76
C LEU A 32 -3.95 -2.13 -8.24
N LEU A 33 -3.38 -2.50 -9.39
CA LEU A 33 -3.56 -3.84 -9.96
C LEU A 33 -2.73 -4.92 -9.23
N ALA A 34 -1.61 -4.57 -8.63
CA ALA A 34 -0.82 -5.49 -7.81
C ALA A 34 -1.53 -5.80 -6.48
N LEU A 35 -2.12 -4.77 -5.86
CA LEU A 35 -2.84 -4.91 -4.59
C LEU A 35 -4.26 -5.46 -4.79
N TYR A 36 -4.97 -4.97 -5.80
CA TYR A 36 -6.37 -5.29 -6.09
C TYR A 36 -6.57 -5.61 -7.59
N PRO A 37 -6.11 -6.78 -8.07
CA PRO A 37 -6.40 -7.21 -9.44
C PRO A 37 -7.92 -7.41 -9.68
N ARG A 38 -8.69 -7.65 -8.61
CA ARG A 38 -10.14 -7.79 -8.61
C ARG A 38 -10.82 -6.49 -8.14
N LEU A 39 -11.07 -5.59 -9.10
CA LEU A 39 -11.65 -4.27 -8.81
C LEU A 39 -13.10 -4.34 -8.28
N ASP A 40 -13.82 -5.42 -8.58
CA ASP A 40 -15.12 -5.74 -7.99
C ASP A 40 -15.04 -5.88 -6.47
N LEU A 41 -14.02 -6.59 -5.98
CA LEU A 41 -13.77 -6.77 -4.55
C LEU A 41 -13.30 -5.48 -3.89
N LEU A 42 -12.50 -4.65 -4.58
CA LEU A 42 -12.14 -3.33 -4.04
C LEU A 42 -13.39 -2.48 -3.79
N ALA A 43 -14.31 -2.44 -4.77
CA ALA A 43 -15.55 -1.69 -4.62
C ALA A 43 -16.46 -2.26 -3.50
N ALA A 44 -16.48 -3.58 -3.32
CA ALA A 44 -17.17 -4.23 -2.20
C ALA A 44 -16.50 -3.92 -0.85
N ASN A 45 -15.18 -4.02 -0.75
CA ASN A 45 -14.41 -3.73 0.46
C ASN A 45 -14.67 -2.28 0.91
N LEU A 46 -14.64 -1.31 -0.02
CA LEU A 46 -14.96 0.09 0.30
C LEU A 46 -16.38 0.29 0.84
N ARG A 47 -17.35 -0.52 0.39
CA ARG A 47 -18.72 -0.49 0.96
C ARG A 47 -18.73 -1.12 2.35
N HIS A 48 -18.04 -2.24 2.55
CA HIS A 48 -17.95 -2.92 3.83
C HIS A 48 -17.29 -2.04 4.90
N TRP A 49 -16.24 -1.29 4.53
CA TRP A 49 -15.62 -0.31 5.41
C TRP A 49 -16.54 0.84 5.85
N SER A 50 -17.61 1.12 5.08
CA SER A 50 -18.57 2.16 5.47
C SER A 50 -19.55 1.66 6.55
N ASP A 51 -19.82 0.36 6.59
CA ASP A 51 -20.73 -0.26 7.55
C ASP A 51 -20.24 -1.67 7.95
N LEU A 52 -19.37 -1.71 8.95
CA LEU A 52 -18.83 -2.95 9.50
C LEU A 52 -19.93 -3.85 10.10
N ASN A 53 -21.03 -3.26 10.59
CA ASN A 53 -22.12 -4.02 11.19
C ASN A 53 -22.90 -4.84 10.16
N ALA A 54 -22.95 -4.40 8.90
CA ALA A 54 -23.62 -5.11 7.82
C ALA A 54 -22.99 -6.46 7.46
N LEU A 55 -21.79 -6.74 7.97
CA LEU A 55 -21.06 -7.98 7.72
C LEU A 55 -21.45 -9.11 8.68
N ILE A 56 -21.98 -8.72 9.84
CA ILE A 56 -22.38 -9.60 10.93
C ILE A 56 -23.80 -10.11 10.64
N ASP A 57 -23.99 -11.43 10.68
CA ASP A 57 -25.30 -12.05 10.52
C ASP A 57 -25.56 -13.13 11.59
N PRO A 58 -26.20 -12.79 12.72
CA PRO A 58 -26.48 -13.76 13.77
C PRO A 58 -27.55 -14.80 13.39
N HIS A 59 -28.26 -14.60 12.28
CA HIS A 59 -29.37 -15.44 11.85
C HIS A 59 -28.96 -16.53 10.85
N ASP A 60 -27.70 -16.56 10.38
CA ASP A 60 -27.21 -17.62 9.51
C ASP A 60 -27.31 -18.99 10.23
N PRO A 61 -28.05 -19.96 9.67
CA PRO A 61 -28.28 -21.25 10.33
C PRO A 61 -27.01 -22.09 10.50
N ARG A 62 -25.95 -21.84 9.72
CA ARG A 62 -24.67 -22.55 9.83
C ARG A 62 -23.95 -22.25 11.14
N LEU A 63 -24.26 -21.13 11.79
CA LEU A 63 -23.73 -20.81 13.12
C LEU A 63 -24.24 -21.75 14.22
N ALA A 64 -25.38 -22.42 14.03
CA ALA A 64 -25.99 -23.26 15.07
C ALA A 64 -25.08 -24.42 15.54
N ALA A 65 -24.20 -24.92 14.66
CA ALA A 65 -23.23 -25.95 15.04
C ALA A 65 -22.12 -25.38 15.93
N LEU A 66 -21.64 -24.16 15.63
CA LEU A 66 -20.62 -23.47 16.42
C LEU A 66 -21.17 -23.02 17.76
N GLU A 67 -22.41 -22.52 17.80
CA GLU A 67 -23.14 -22.14 19.02
C GLU A 67 -23.21 -23.32 20.00
N ARG A 68 -23.70 -24.48 19.56
CA ARG A 68 -23.74 -25.68 20.41
C ARG A 68 -22.36 -26.09 20.93
N GLU A 69 -21.32 -25.89 20.14
CA GLU A 69 -19.94 -26.18 20.57
C GLU A 69 -19.44 -25.18 21.63
N VAL A 70 -19.77 -23.90 21.49
CA VAL A 70 -19.48 -22.88 22.51
C VAL A 70 -20.26 -23.22 23.78
N GLU A 71 -21.57 -23.47 23.68
CA GLU A 71 -22.44 -23.82 24.81
C GLU A 71 -21.94 -25.06 25.56
N ALA A 72 -21.56 -26.12 24.84
CA ALA A 72 -21.01 -27.33 25.45
C ALA A 72 -19.74 -27.06 26.28
N ARG A 73 -18.94 -26.06 25.90
CA ARG A 73 -17.74 -25.65 26.65
C ARG A 73 -18.07 -24.66 27.77
N ALA A 74 -19.01 -23.75 27.52
CA ALA A 74 -19.43 -22.72 28.47
C ALA A 74 -20.24 -23.31 29.63
N ALA A 75 -20.93 -24.43 29.43
CA ALA A 75 -21.62 -25.17 30.50
C ALA A 75 -20.68 -25.60 31.65
N GLU A 76 -19.36 -25.58 31.41
CA GLU A 76 -18.32 -25.87 32.40
C GLU A 76 -17.76 -24.59 33.08
N SER A 77 -18.35 -23.40 32.85
CA SER A 77 -17.80 -22.14 33.38
C SER A 77 -18.77 -20.96 33.57
N ASP A 78 -18.65 -20.28 34.72
CA ASP A 78 -19.53 -19.20 35.18
C ASP A 78 -19.10 -17.75 34.82
N SER A 79 -18.34 -17.47 33.75
CA SER A 79 -17.97 -16.06 33.44
C SER A 79 -17.85 -15.68 31.96
N ASP A 80 -18.23 -14.43 31.65
CA ASP A 80 -18.19 -13.84 30.30
C ASP A 80 -16.78 -13.83 29.68
N ALA A 81 -15.76 -13.57 30.49
CA ALA A 81 -14.37 -13.64 30.04
C ALA A 81 -13.98 -15.05 29.54
N LYS A 82 -14.60 -16.09 30.10
CA LYS A 82 -14.42 -17.46 29.63
C LYS A 82 -15.26 -17.75 28.39
N LEU A 83 -16.46 -17.16 28.27
CA LEU A 83 -17.25 -17.23 27.04
C LEU A 83 -16.46 -16.68 25.84
N HIS A 84 -15.83 -15.51 25.97
CA HIS A 84 -14.97 -14.94 24.91
C HIS A 84 -13.87 -15.92 24.49
N ALA A 85 -13.18 -16.54 25.45
CA ALA A 85 -12.14 -17.53 25.16
C ALA A 85 -12.68 -18.80 24.48
N HIS A 86 -13.90 -19.22 24.82
CA HIS A 86 -14.55 -20.36 24.17
C HIS A 86 -14.95 -20.04 22.74
N VAL A 87 -15.55 -18.87 22.49
CA VAL A 87 -15.88 -18.37 21.15
C VAL A 87 -14.62 -18.30 20.29
N GLU A 88 -13.57 -17.65 20.78
CA GLU A 88 -12.29 -17.49 20.06
C GLU A 88 -11.71 -18.86 19.64
N ARG A 89 -11.72 -19.83 20.57
CA ARG A 89 -11.22 -21.18 20.29
C ARG A 89 -12.07 -21.94 19.27
N VAL A 90 -13.40 -21.83 19.34
CA VAL A 90 -14.30 -22.43 18.35
C VAL A 90 -14.02 -21.85 16.96
N VAL A 91 -13.94 -20.53 16.87
CA VAL A 91 -13.74 -19.82 15.59
C VAL A 91 -12.38 -20.13 14.98
N TYR A 92 -11.30 -20.07 15.76
CA TYR A 92 -9.96 -20.38 15.23
C TYR A 92 -9.82 -21.80 14.69
N ARG A 93 -10.59 -22.74 15.27
CA ARG A 93 -10.62 -24.12 14.79
C ARG A 93 -11.49 -24.28 13.55
N ALA A 94 -12.64 -23.61 13.51
CA ALA A 94 -13.60 -23.70 12.41
C ALA A 94 -13.13 -22.97 11.15
N ILE A 95 -12.42 -21.85 11.32
CA ILE A 95 -11.94 -20.97 10.25
C ILE A 95 -10.41 -20.89 10.34
N PRO A 96 -9.66 -21.77 9.67
CA PRO A 96 -8.20 -21.70 9.61
C PRO A 96 -7.71 -20.37 9.03
N TYR A 97 -6.56 -19.91 9.51
CA TYR A 97 -6.00 -18.62 9.10
C TYR A 97 -5.44 -18.72 7.69
N ALA A 98 -5.85 -17.82 6.80
CA ALA A 98 -5.32 -17.67 5.45
C ALA A 98 -5.48 -16.21 5.02
N PHE A 99 -4.41 -15.60 4.52
CA PHE A 99 -4.43 -14.19 4.15
C PHE A 99 -5.36 -13.93 2.96
N ASP A 100 -5.84 -12.69 2.84
CA ASP A 100 -6.70 -12.28 1.73
C ASP A 100 -6.12 -12.50 0.33
N TRP A 101 -4.81 -12.43 0.16
CA TRP A 101 -4.21 -12.73 -1.14
C TRP A 101 -4.22 -14.22 -1.49
N GLU A 102 -4.38 -15.10 -0.50
CA GLU A 102 -4.55 -16.54 -0.68
C GLU A 102 -6.02 -16.92 -0.86
N THR A 103 -6.93 -16.23 -0.17
CA THR A 103 -8.37 -16.51 -0.17
C THR A 103 -9.10 -15.77 -1.29
N TRP A 104 -8.88 -14.46 -1.43
CA TRP A 104 -9.61 -13.57 -2.33
C TRP A 104 -8.77 -13.06 -3.52
N GLY A 105 -7.45 -13.19 -3.42
CA GLY A 105 -6.49 -12.74 -4.44
C GLY A 105 -6.20 -11.24 -4.41
N VAL A 106 -6.57 -10.54 -3.33
CA VAL A 106 -6.35 -9.10 -3.14
C VAL A 106 -5.56 -8.85 -1.85
N MET A 107 -5.07 -7.63 -1.64
CA MET A 107 -4.25 -7.28 -0.48
C MET A 107 -5.04 -7.36 0.83
N ASP A 108 -6.30 -6.93 0.80
CA ASP A 108 -7.19 -6.83 1.95
C ASP A 108 -8.64 -6.94 1.44
N TYR A 109 -9.52 -7.67 2.10
CA TYR A 109 -10.92 -7.80 1.75
C TYR A 109 -11.76 -8.23 2.94
N LEU A 110 -12.51 -7.29 3.48
CA LEU A 110 -13.40 -7.54 4.60
C LEU A 110 -14.64 -8.35 4.15
N PRO A 111 -14.80 -9.64 4.49
CA PRO A 111 -15.87 -10.46 3.95
C PRO A 111 -17.16 -10.41 4.79
N THR A 112 -18.30 -10.74 4.18
CA THR A 112 -19.54 -11.00 4.95
C THR A 112 -19.49 -12.37 5.63
N LEU A 113 -20.31 -12.61 6.66
CA LEU A 113 -20.38 -13.92 7.31
C LEU A 113 -20.55 -15.06 6.31
N SER A 114 -21.50 -14.95 5.37
CA SER A 114 -21.73 -16.01 4.39
C SER A 114 -20.49 -16.28 3.56
N GLN A 115 -19.78 -15.24 3.14
CA GLN A 115 -18.54 -15.36 2.37
C GLN A 115 -17.46 -16.11 3.14
N VAL A 116 -17.28 -15.79 4.44
CA VAL A 116 -16.33 -16.51 5.31
C VAL A 116 -16.69 -17.98 5.42
N LEU A 117 -17.95 -18.30 5.67
CA LEU A 117 -18.42 -19.68 5.82
C LEU A 117 -18.35 -20.47 4.51
N ASP A 118 -18.55 -19.82 3.36
CA ASP A 118 -18.42 -20.44 2.04
C ASP A 118 -16.96 -20.77 1.70
N GLN A 119 -16.01 -19.90 2.08
CA GLN A 119 -14.57 -20.16 1.89
C GLN A 119 -14.00 -21.14 2.92
N GLY A 120 -14.54 -21.14 4.14
CA GLY A 120 -14.12 -22.02 5.22
C GLY A 120 -12.72 -21.72 5.78
N ARG A 121 -12.10 -20.60 5.39
CA ARG A 121 -10.81 -20.10 5.89
C ARG A 121 -10.77 -18.59 5.72
N GLU A 122 -10.07 -17.92 6.62
CA GLU A 122 -9.95 -16.46 6.62
C GLU A 122 -8.93 -15.96 7.64
N ASP A 123 -8.44 -14.74 7.46
CA ASP A 123 -7.55 -14.04 8.36
C ASP A 123 -8.30 -13.40 9.55
N CYS A 124 -7.76 -12.34 10.14
CA CYS A 124 -8.27 -11.77 11.38
C CYS A 124 -9.70 -11.23 11.26
N ASP A 125 -10.05 -10.68 10.12
CA ASP A 125 -11.28 -9.95 9.88
C ASP A 125 -12.47 -10.87 9.63
N GLY A 126 -12.35 -11.88 8.77
CA GLY A 126 -13.38 -12.92 8.64
C GLY A 126 -13.59 -13.71 9.94
N ARG A 127 -12.52 -13.98 10.70
CA ARG A 127 -12.64 -14.59 12.05
C ARG A 127 -13.40 -13.68 13.02
N ALA A 128 -13.12 -12.38 13.00
CA ALA A 128 -13.85 -11.42 13.83
C ALA A 128 -15.34 -11.33 13.43
N VAL A 129 -15.65 -11.36 12.13
CA VAL A 129 -17.04 -11.38 11.61
C VAL A 129 -17.80 -12.61 12.13
N VAL A 130 -17.19 -13.80 12.08
CA VAL A 130 -17.81 -15.03 12.61
C VAL A 130 -17.99 -14.94 14.12
N ALA A 131 -16.98 -14.48 14.86
CA ALA A 131 -17.05 -14.36 16.32
C ALA A 131 -18.13 -13.37 16.77
N ALA A 132 -18.21 -12.19 16.14
CA ALA A 132 -19.25 -11.20 16.43
C ALA A 132 -20.65 -11.72 16.09
N SER A 133 -20.81 -12.41 14.96
CA SER A 133 -22.09 -13.02 14.57
C SER A 133 -22.52 -14.10 15.56
N LEU A 134 -21.59 -14.92 16.02
CA LEU A 134 -21.84 -15.97 17.00
C LEU A 134 -22.23 -15.38 18.37
N LEU A 135 -21.53 -14.35 18.83
CA LEU A 135 -21.88 -13.66 20.08
C LEU A 135 -23.26 -13.01 20.01
N ARG A 136 -23.59 -12.30 18.92
CA ARG A 136 -24.93 -11.72 18.71
C ARG A 136 -26.01 -12.79 18.68
N ARG A 137 -25.75 -13.93 18.06
CA ARG A 137 -26.67 -15.07 18.02
C ARG A 137 -26.95 -15.61 19.43
N MET A 138 -25.93 -15.66 20.28
CA MET A 138 -26.04 -16.06 21.69
C MET A 138 -26.62 -14.97 22.60
N GLY A 139 -27.08 -13.84 22.04
CA GLY A 139 -27.72 -12.75 22.78
C GLY A 139 -26.75 -11.73 23.39
N CYS A 140 -25.46 -11.77 23.05
CA CYS A 140 -24.48 -10.78 23.49
C CYS A 140 -24.42 -9.60 22.52
N ASP A 141 -24.28 -8.37 23.04
CA ASP A 141 -23.92 -7.24 22.19
C ASP A 141 -22.45 -7.35 21.78
N ALA A 142 -22.19 -7.24 20.48
CA ALA A 142 -20.87 -7.40 19.89
C ALA A 142 -20.75 -6.58 18.61
N GLY A 143 -19.63 -5.92 18.38
CA GLY A 143 -19.32 -5.17 17.16
C GLY A 143 -17.89 -5.40 16.70
N LEU A 144 -17.55 -4.87 15.52
CA LEU A 144 -16.19 -4.93 15.01
C LEU A 144 -15.41 -3.66 15.35
N ALA A 145 -14.11 -3.81 15.57
CA ALA A 145 -13.16 -2.71 15.66
C ALA A 145 -11.91 -3.03 14.83
N THR A 146 -11.20 -2.00 14.39
CA THR A 146 -9.93 -2.14 13.68
C THR A 146 -8.94 -1.04 14.02
N ASP A 147 -7.66 -1.33 13.83
CA ASP A 147 -6.54 -0.40 13.88
C ASP A 147 -5.82 -0.29 12.52
N LEU A 148 -6.51 -0.59 11.41
CA LEU A 148 -6.01 -0.60 10.02
C LEU A 148 -5.04 -1.76 9.67
N LYS A 149 -4.64 -2.59 10.64
CA LYS A 149 -3.83 -3.79 10.38
C LYS A 149 -4.52 -5.07 10.85
N HIS A 150 -5.48 -4.95 11.77
CA HIS A 150 -6.14 -6.06 12.43
C HIS A 150 -7.58 -5.69 12.71
N VAL A 151 -8.49 -6.65 12.57
CA VAL A 151 -9.91 -6.49 12.91
C VAL A 151 -10.23 -7.46 14.05
N TRP A 152 -11.03 -6.99 15.01
CA TRP A 152 -11.38 -7.77 16.20
C TRP A 152 -12.78 -7.43 16.70
N VAL A 153 -13.22 -8.13 17.74
CA VAL A 153 -14.56 -7.95 18.29
C VAL A 153 -14.51 -7.19 19.61
N VAL A 154 -15.43 -6.23 19.74
CA VAL A 154 -15.67 -5.45 20.96
C VAL A 154 -17.05 -5.77 21.52
N THR A 155 -17.15 -5.92 22.83
CA THR A 155 -18.41 -6.12 23.57
C THR A 155 -18.46 -5.15 24.77
N PRO A 156 -19.62 -4.96 25.43
CA PRO A 156 -19.68 -4.17 26.66
C PRO A 156 -18.82 -4.70 27.81
N THR A 157 -18.51 -6.00 27.81
CA THR A 157 -17.78 -6.69 28.89
C THR A 157 -16.29 -6.91 28.58
N GLY A 158 -15.85 -6.63 27.35
CA GLY A 158 -14.45 -6.70 26.97
C GLY A 158 -14.21 -6.79 25.47
N GLU A 159 -13.04 -7.29 25.10
CA GLU A 159 -12.63 -7.48 23.71
C GLU A 159 -12.13 -8.91 23.52
N LEU A 160 -12.26 -9.44 22.31
CA LEU A 160 -11.69 -10.73 21.93
C LEU A 160 -11.01 -10.61 20.59
N MET A 161 -9.99 -11.45 20.37
CA MET A 161 -9.13 -11.41 19.19
C MET A 161 -8.42 -10.05 18.99
N GLY A 162 -8.22 -9.27 20.06
CA GLY A 162 -7.64 -7.93 19.96
C GLY A 162 -6.16 -7.93 19.55
N PRO A 163 -5.66 -6.84 18.93
CA PRO A 163 -4.28 -6.74 18.46
C PRO A 163 -3.26 -6.45 19.58
N GLY A 164 -3.60 -6.74 20.84
CA GLY A 164 -2.83 -6.32 22.02
C GLY A 164 -2.99 -4.83 22.31
N ALA A 165 -1.90 -4.07 22.22
CA ALA A 165 -1.84 -2.65 22.64
C ALA A 165 -2.19 -1.63 21.53
N GLY A 166 -2.84 -2.06 20.45
CA GLY A 166 -3.21 -1.18 19.33
C GLY A 166 -4.34 -0.21 19.67
N ALA A 167 -4.18 1.08 19.32
CA ALA A 167 -5.26 2.05 19.46
C ALA A 167 -6.33 1.81 18.37
N LYS A 168 -7.60 1.81 18.76
CA LYS A 168 -8.74 1.70 17.84
C LYS A 168 -8.74 2.87 16.85
N THR A 169 -8.77 2.55 15.56
CA THR A 169 -8.89 3.53 14.47
C THR A 169 -10.30 3.58 13.93
N MET A 170 -10.98 2.44 13.81
CA MET A 170 -12.39 2.41 13.44
C MET A 170 -13.15 1.47 14.37
N ILE A 171 -14.38 1.86 14.70
CA ILE A 171 -15.26 1.10 15.60
C ILE A 171 -16.65 1.10 14.98
N ALA A 172 -17.26 -0.08 14.89
CA ALA A 172 -18.67 -0.22 14.55
C ALA A 172 -19.52 0.21 15.75
N ASP A 173 -20.44 1.14 15.54
CA ASP A 173 -21.44 1.57 16.52
C ASP A 173 -22.86 1.48 15.93
N GLU A 174 -23.88 1.81 16.72
CA GLU A 174 -25.29 1.74 16.30
C GLU A 174 -25.60 2.61 15.07
N THR A 175 -24.79 3.64 14.79
CA THR A 175 -24.99 4.59 13.70
C THR A 175 -24.15 4.30 12.45
N GLY A 176 -23.26 3.29 12.51
CA GLY A 176 -22.39 2.87 11.42
C GLY A 176 -20.93 2.76 11.87
N THR A 177 -20.00 3.05 10.96
CA THR A 177 -18.56 2.96 11.27
C THR A 177 -17.99 4.32 11.64
N ARG A 178 -17.49 4.47 12.87
CA ARG A 178 -16.85 5.71 13.33
C ARG A 178 -15.33 5.64 13.18
N VAL A 179 -14.75 6.65 12.53
CA VAL A 179 -13.29 6.80 12.40
C VAL A 179 -12.76 7.69 13.53
N VAL A 180 -11.72 7.21 14.22
CA VAL A 180 -10.95 7.94 15.23
C VAL A 180 -9.63 8.34 14.60
N LEU A 181 -9.46 9.64 14.33
CA LEU A 181 -8.21 10.18 13.80
C LEU A 181 -7.34 10.70 14.96
N SER A 182 -6.20 10.06 15.19
CA SER A 182 -5.23 10.45 16.21
C SER A 182 -3.79 10.28 15.70
N ALA A 183 -2.81 10.69 16.52
CA ALA A 183 -1.41 10.37 16.26
C ALA A 183 -1.17 8.85 16.19
N ASP A 184 -1.92 8.08 16.98
CA ASP A 184 -1.87 6.62 16.96
C ASP A 184 -2.40 6.04 15.65
N THR A 185 -3.38 6.68 15.01
CA THR A 185 -3.84 6.30 13.66
C THR A 185 -2.71 6.37 12.64
N LEU A 186 -1.88 7.42 12.70
CA LEU A 186 -0.73 7.55 11.81
C LEU A 186 0.36 6.52 12.13
N ALA A 187 0.59 6.25 13.41
CA ALA A 187 1.51 5.19 13.83
C ALA A 187 1.01 3.81 13.38
N ASN A 188 -0.28 3.53 13.50
CA ASN A 188 -0.96 2.34 13.01
C ASN A 188 -0.79 2.17 11.51
N LEU A 189 -0.97 3.23 10.73
CA LEU A 189 -0.72 3.19 9.28
C LEU A 189 0.73 2.77 8.98
N GLY A 190 1.71 3.33 9.71
CA GLY A 190 3.11 2.93 9.59
C GLY A 190 3.34 1.45 9.94
N ARG A 191 2.73 0.96 11.03
CA ARG A 191 2.80 -0.44 11.46
C ARG A 191 2.14 -1.38 10.44
N GLY A 192 0.95 -1.05 9.97
CA GLY A 192 0.21 -1.81 8.97
C GLY A 192 0.96 -1.92 7.64
N LEU A 193 1.56 -0.82 7.17
CA LEU A 193 2.40 -0.85 5.97
C LEU A 193 3.64 -1.73 6.14
N ALA A 194 4.33 -1.62 7.28
CA ALA A 194 5.51 -2.44 7.55
C ALA A 194 5.17 -3.92 7.69
N PHE A 195 4.07 -4.25 8.38
CA PHE A 195 3.52 -5.60 8.47
C PHE A 195 3.19 -6.13 7.07
N GLY A 196 2.38 -5.40 6.30
CA GLY A 196 1.97 -5.76 4.95
C GLY A 196 3.16 -6.07 4.04
N ILE A 197 4.18 -5.21 4.01
CA ILE A 197 5.39 -5.46 3.20
C ILE A 197 6.09 -6.78 3.61
N ALA A 198 6.13 -7.09 4.90
CA ALA A 198 6.81 -8.29 5.36
C ALA A 198 6.09 -9.60 4.97
N VAL A 199 4.75 -9.58 4.87
CA VAL A 199 3.94 -10.79 4.63
C VAL A 199 3.39 -10.91 3.20
N PHE A 200 3.21 -9.81 2.48
CA PHE A 200 2.57 -9.80 1.15
C PHE A 200 3.39 -10.60 0.11
N PRO A 201 2.77 -11.13 -0.97
CA PRO A 201 3.50 -11.91 -1.97
C PRO A 201 4.61 -11.09 -2.66
N LEU A 202 5.84 -11.59 -2.57
CA LEU A 202 7.04 -10.90 -3.05
C LEU A 202 6.93 -10.56 -4.54
N GLU A 203 6.34 -11.42 -5.36
CA GLU A 203 6.17 -11.19 -6.79
C GLU A 203 5.35 -9.93 -7.09
N ARG A 204 4.34 -9.62 -6.28
CA ARG A 204 3.51 -8.41 -6.45
C ARG A 204 4.27 -7.16 -6.04
N GLU A 205 5.07 -7.24 -4.98
CA GLU A 205 5.95 -6.15 -4.56
C GLU A 205 7.03 -5.86 -5.60
N LEU A 206 7.59 -6.90 -6.22
CA LEU A 206 8.57 -6.77 -7.29
C LEU A 206 7.98 -6.03 -8.51
N LEU A 207 6.69 -6.23 -8.83
CA LEU A 207 6.01 -5.44 -9.86
C LEU A 207 5.92 -3.95 -9.49
N ILE A 208 5.61 -3.65 -8.24
CA ILE A 208 5.56 -2.25 -7.74
C ILE A 208 6.94 -1.60 -7.81
N VAL A 209 7.98 -2.29 -7.32
CA VAL A 209 9.37 -1.81 -7.38
C VAL A 209 9.82 -1.61 -8.82
N LEU A 210 9.51 -2.54 -9.72
CA LEU A 210 9.83 -2.43 -11.15
C LEU A 210 9.12 -1.21 -11.77
N ALA A 211 7.83 -1.02 -11.49
CA ALA A 211 7.09 0.13 -12.00
C ALA A 211 7.66 1.46 -11.50
N LEU A 212 7.98 1.55 -10.21
CA LEU A 212 8.66 2.71 -9.64
C LEU A 212 10.00 2.96 -10.31
N TRP A 213 10.82 1.92 -10.48
CA TRP A 213 12.12 2.02 -11.13
C TRP A 213 11.99 2.51 -12.58
N LEU A 214 11.07 1.94 -13.37
CA LEU A 214 10.77 2.36 -14.74
C LEU A 214 10.27 3.81 -14.80
N ALA A 215 9.39 4.20 -13.88
CA ALA A 215 8.89 5.57 -13.77
C ALA A 215 10.00 6.56 -13.42
N LEU A 216 11.03 6.15 -12.68
CA LEU A 216 12.18 7.00 -12.35
C LEU A 216 13.17 7.14 -13.51
N LEU A 217 13.16 6.23 -14.49
CA LEU A 217 14.06 6.32 -15.64
C LEU A 217 13.88 7.65 -16.40
N HIS A 218 15.01 8.26 -16.72
CA HIS A 218 15.07 9.54 -17.42
C HIS A 218 16.25 9.54 -18.42
N PRO A 219 16.12 10.19 -19.60
CA PRO A 219 17.18 10.23 -20.62
C PRO A 219 18.53 10.74 -20.13
N TRP A 220 18.54 11.61 -19.10
CA TRP A 220 19.77 12.15 -18.50
C TRP A 220 20.56 11.16 -17.62
N SER A 221 19.97 10.01 -17.28
CA SER A 221 20.58 9.03 -16.38
C SER A 221 21.32 8.04 -17.26
N ASN A 222 22.63 7.91 -17.06
CA ASN A 222 23.42 6.88 -17.76
C ASN A 222 23.02 5.47 -17.29
N ALA A 223 23.43 4.44 -18.04
CA ALA A 223 23.06 3.05 -17.76
C ALA A 223 23.45 2.63 -16.32
N TRP A 224 24.65 2.99 -15.88
CA TRP A 224 25.13 2.71 -14.52
C TRP A 224 24.19 3.19 -13.42
N ARG A 225 23.80 4.47 -13.45
CA ARG A 225 22.88 5.04 -12.44
C ARG A 225 21.51 4.36 -12.44
N ARG A 226 21.04 3.92 -13.60
CA ARG A 226 19.76 3.20 -13.71
C ARG A 226 19.85 1.85 -13.01
N TRP A 227 20.91 1.08 -13.28
CA TRP A 227 21.13 -0.23 -12.66
C TRP A 227 21.39 -0.12 -11.16
N VAL A 228 22.26 0.79 -10.72
CA VAL A 228 22.50 1.02 -9.29
C VAL A 228 21.22 1.45 -8.58
N GLY A 229 20.47 2.39 -9.15
CA GLY A 229 19.21 2.83 -8.56
C GLY A 229 18.18 1.71 -8.44
N GLY A 230 18.03 0.89 -9.49
CA GLY A 230 17.15 -0.29 -9.46
C GLY A 230 17.60 -1.32 -8.44
N GLY A 231 18.90 -1.61 -8.38
CA GLY A 231 19.48 -2.51 -7.38
C GLY A 231 19.29 -2.02 -5.94
N LEU A 232 19.40 -0.72 -5.70
CA LEU A 232 19.12 -0.11 -4.39
C LEU A 232 17.63 -0.23 -4.03
N LEU A 233 16.71 0.00 -4.96
CA LEU A 233 15.28 -0.19 -4.70
C LEU A 233 14.94 -1.66 -4.37
N LEU A 234 15.57 -2.61 -5.06
CA LEU A 234 15.42 -4.04 -4.74
C LEU A 234 16.02 -4.37 -3.36
N ALA A 235 17.22 -3.89 -3.06
CA ALA A 235 17.85 -4.07 -1.75
C ALA A 235 17.01 -3.46 -0.63
N ALA A 236 16.39 -2.30 -0.86
CA ALA A 236 15.47 -1.68 0.07
C ALA A 236 14.26 -2.58 0.36
N LEU A 237 13.61 -3.15 -0.68
CA LEU A 237 12.51 -4.10 -0.48
C LEU A 237 12.95 -5.28 0.39
N LEU A 238 14.10 -5.89 0.10
CA LEU A 238 14.62 -7.02 0.87
C LEU A 238 14.91 -6.64 2.33
N LEU A 239 15.42 -5.42 2.59
CA LEU A 239 15.63 -4.92 3.95
C LEU A 239 14.31 -4.68 4.69
N LEU A 240 13.30 -4.10 4.03
CA LEU A 240 11.97 -3.89 4.60
C LEU A 240 11.32 -5.22 4.96
N ARG A 241 11.43 -6.24 4.10
CA ARG A 241 10.96 -7.61 4.41
C ARG A 241 11.74 -8.25 5.54
N ALA A 242 13.07 -8.14 5.52
CA ALA A 242 13.93 -8.68 6.56
C ALA A 242 13.71 -8.00 7.92
N ALA A 243 13.10 -6.81 7.95
CA ALA A 243 12.69 -6.16 9.19
C ALA A 243 11.64 -7.01 9.96
N GLY A 244 10.89 -7.85 9.26
CA GLY A 244 9.96 -8.83 9.83
C GLY A 244 8.66 -8.22 10.33
N ALA A 245 7.55 -8.93 10.09
CA ALA A 245 6.21 -8.52 10.50
C ALA A 245 6.07 -8.52 12.02
N SER A 246 5.65 -7.43 12.65
CA SER A 246 5.41 -7.39 14.10
C SER A 246 3.95 -7.01 14.37
N THR A 247 3.34 -7.66 15.37
CA THR A 247 2.00 -7.32 15.83
C THR A 247 2.01 -6.06 16.69
N ASP A 248 2.95 -5.94 17.62
CA ASP A 248 2.90 -4.85 18.62
C ASP A 248 3.80 -3.66 18.29
N ALA A 249 4.86 -3.90 17.51
CA ALA A 249 5.84 -2.88 17.14
C ALA A 249 5.77 -2.52 15.64
N LEU A 250 6.62 -1.59 15.21
CA LEU A 250 6.74 -1.21 13.80
C LEU A 250 7.29 -2.34 12.93
N ALA A 251 8.24 -3.11 13.45
CA ALA A 251 8.83 -4.29 12.84
C ALA A 251 9.61 -5.06 13.92
N HIS A 252 9.96 -6.34 13.67
CA HIS A 252 10.87 -7.07 14.57
C HIS A 252 12.24 -6.39 14.67
N SER A 253 12.71 -5.82 13.56
CA SER A 253 13.98 -5.09 13.47
C SER A 253 13.76 -3.67 12.92
N PRO A 254 13.41 -2.68 13.77
CA PRO A 254 13.17 -1.30 13.32
C PRO A 254 14.36 -0.67 12.59
N ALA A 255 15.59 -1.06 12.96
CA ALA A 255 16.80 -0.59 12.28
C ALA A 255 16.86 -1.04 10.81
N LEU A 256 16.44 -2.28 10.50
CA LEU A 256 16.37 -2.78 9.13
C LEU A 256 15.27 -2.07 8.34
N LEU A 257 14.12 -1.80 8.98
CA LEU A 257 13.04 -1.04 8.35
C LEU A 257 13.51 0.35 7.93
N TRP A 258 14.06 1.13 8.87
CA TRP A 258 14.57 2.48 8.59
C TRP A 258 15.75 2.45 7.62
N GLY A 259 16.62 1.44 7.73
CA GLY A 259 17.68 1.19 6.75
C GLY A 259 17.14 0.97 5.35
N GLY A 260 16.10 0.14 5.20
CA GLY A 260 15.39 -0.09 3.94
C GLY A 260 14.80 1.18 3.35
N VAL A 261 14.10 1.99 4.17
CA VAL A 261 13.58 3.31 3.76
C VAL A 261 14.73 4.22 3.29
N GLY A 262 15.83 4.29 4.04
CA GLY A 262 17.00 5.08 3.67
C GLY A 262 17.61 4.64 2.34
N VAL A 263 17.78 3.34 2.13
CA VAL A 263 18.30 2.76 0.87
C VAL A 263 17.37 3.06 -0.30
N ALA A 264 16.04 2.99 -0.10
CA ALA A 264 15.06 3.33 -1.13
C ALA A 264 15.21 4.80 -1.55
N LEU A 265 15.29 5.72 -0.59
CA LEU A 265 15.49 7.15 -0.86
C LEU A 265 16.79 7.40 -1.63
N VAL A 266 17.90 6.77 -1.25
CA VAL A 266 19.17 6.86 -1.99
C VAL A 266 19.00 6.32 -3.42
N GLY A 267 18.32 5.18 -3.60
CA GLY A 267 18.01 4.63 -4.92
C GLY A 267 17.24 5.61 -5.81
N VAL A 268 16.18 6.22 -5.28
CA VAL A 268 15.40 7.26 -5.96
C VAL A 268 16.29 8.45 -6.35
N LEU A 269 17.09 8.97 -5.42
CA LEU A 269 17.99 10.11 -5.67
C LEU A 269 19.07 9.78 -6.72
N VAL A 270 19.65 8.59 -6.66
CA VAL A 270 20.65 8.10 -7.64
C VAL A 270 20.08 8.07 -9.06
N VAL A 271 18.80 7.79 -9.25
CA VAL A 271 18.17 7.84 -10.59
C VAL A 271 17.68 9.24 -10.95
N ALA A 272 17.09 9.97 -10.00
CA ALA A 272 16.34 11.20 -10.25
C ALA A 272 17.22 12.45 -10.39
N LEU A 273 18.35 12.55 -9.69
CA LEU A 273 19.12 13.79 -9.65
C LEU A 273 19.80 14.10 -11.00
N ARG A 274 19.64 15.32 -11.53
CA ARG A 274 20.43 15.75 -12.69
C ARG A 274 21.86 16.05 -12.23
N ARG A 275 22.89 15.45 -12.85
CA ARG A 275 24.26 15.96 -12.68
C ARG A 275 24.27 17.40 -13.20
N ARG A 276 24.46 18.37 -12.30
CA ARG A 276 24.66 19.80 -12.66
C ARG A 276 26.02 20.07 -13.33
N GLY A 277 26.87 19.04 -13.47
CA GLY A 277 28.27 19.15 -13.90
C GLY A 277 28.53 18.69 -15.32
N ALA A 278 27.98 19.42 -16.28
CA ALA A 278 28.63 19.69 -17.55
C ALA A 278 28.00 21.01 -18.01
N ARG A 279 28.37 22.11 -17.34
CA ARG A 279 28.40 23.40 -18.02
C ARG A 279 29.14 23.08 -19.32
N GLU A 280 28.43 23.15 -20.45
CA GLU A 280 29.07 23.23 -21.74
C GLU A 280 30.10 24.35 -21.56
N SER A 281 31.37 23.98 -21.42
CA SER A 281 32.45 24.81 -21.87
C SER A 281 32.13 25.04 -23.34
N ARG A 282 31.33 26.08 -23.62
CA ARG A 282 31.15 26.63 -24.96
C ARG A 282 32.58 26.74 -25.48
N PRO A 283 33.00 25.89 -26.42
CA PRO A 283 34.27 26.09 -27.10
C PRO A 283 34.15 27.50 -27.68
N GLY A 284 35.17 28.32 -27.42
CA GLY A 284 35.12 29.77 -27.53
C GLY A 284 34.27 30.24 -28.71
N ALA A 285 33.41 31.24 -28.45
CA ALA A 285 33.08 32.18 -29.50
C ALA A 285 34.43 32.61 -30.10
N PRO A 286 34.71 32.33 -31.38
CA PRO A 286 35.93 32.82 -31.99
C PRO A 286 35.93 34.33 -31.83
N CYS A 287 37.05 34.87 -31.35
CA CYS A 287 37.36 36.27 -31.45
C CYS A 287 37.01 36.73 -32.87
N ALA A 288 35.97 37.55 -33.01
CA ALA A 288 35.75 38.34 -34.20
C ALA A 288 36.81 39.46 -34.19
N GLU A 289 38.06 39.05 -34.42
CA GLU A 289 39.15 39.91 -34.83
C GLU A 289 39.13 39.93 -36.37
N GLY A 290 39.05 41.12 -36.94
CA GLY A 290 39.41 41.37 -38.34
C GLY A 290 38.25 41.47 -39.32
N GLY A 291 38.02 42.69 -39.84
CA GLY A 291 37.45 42.86 -41.17
C GLY A 291 36.35 43.90 -41.36
N ARG A 292 36.47 45.13 -40.84
CA ARG A 292 35.78 46.27 -41.48
C ARG A 292 36.59 46.71 -42.69
N SER A 293 36.30 46.08 -43.82
CA SER A 293 36.60 46.58 -45.15
C SER A 293 35.77 47.85 -45.39
N THR A 294 36.45 48.99 -45.51
CA THR A 294 35.88 50.25 -45.99
C THR A 294 35.69 50.16 -47.51
N CYS A 295 34.51 49.73 -47.97
CA CYS A 295 34.05 50.03 -49.33
C CYS A 295 33.33 51.38 -49.28
N GLY A 296 33.99 52.41 -49.79
CA GLY A 296 33.39 53.73 -50.00
C GLY A 296 32.43 53.74 -51.21
N PRO A 297 31.36 54.55 -51.17
CA PRO A 297 30.49 54.75 -52.32
C PRO A 297 31.09 55.79 -53.28
N SER A 298 31.43 55.36 -54.49
CA SER A 298 31.69 56.24 -55.63
C SER A 298 30.38 56.89 -56.10
N SER A 299 30.27 58.20 -55.91
CA SER A 299 29.22 59.04 -56.49
C SER A 299 29.69 59.59 -57.84
N PRO A 300 28.98 59.38 -58.97
CA PRO A 300 29.22 60.16 -60.18
C PRO A 300 28.49 61.50 -60.07
N ARG A 301 29.24 62.60 -59.96
CA ARG A 301 28.69 63.95 -60.12
C ARG A 301 28.49 64.22 -61.60
N THR A 302 27.22 64.40 -61.95
CA THR A 302 26.68 64.91 -63.20
C THR A 302 27.33 66.25 -63.55
N GLN A 303 27.94 66.35 -64.74
CA GLN A 303 28.22 67.61 -65.43
C GLN A 303 27.30 67.70 -66.63
N LEU A 304 26.53 68.78 -66.70
CA LEU A 304 25.78 69.28 -67.86
C LEU A 304 25.66 70.81 -67.70
N PRO A 305 25.44 71.55 -68.80
CA PRO A 305 26.44 72.36 -69.52
C PRO A 305 26.74 73.74 -68.91
#